data_AF-A0A950ZNC9-F1
#
_entry.id   AF-A0A950ZNC9-F1
#
_cell.length_a   1.000
_cell.length_b   1.000
_cell.length_c   1.000
_cell.angle_alpha   90.00
_cell.angle_beta   90.00
_cell.angle_gamma   90.00
#
_symmetry.space_group_name_H-M   'P 1'
#
loop_
_entity.id
_entity.type
_entity.pdbx_description
1 polymer ?
#
loop_
_entity_poly.entity_id
_entity_poly.type
_entity_poly.pdbx_seq_one_letter_code
_entity_poly.pdbx_strand_id
1 'polypeptide(L)' 'MLRSARDGSEHDESAEYVVRCECGYEVRGPIGTIVPALQDHGHEAHNMQVTREKVLAMAQPA' A
#
# COMPACT_ATOMS: atom_id res chain seq x y z
N MET A 1 11.84 3.53 -31.43
CA MET A 1 12.97 3.87 -30.55
C MET A 1 12.62 5.22 -29.93
N LEU A 2 12.38 5.45 -28.65
CA LEU A 2 12.32 4.67 -27.42
C LEU A 2 11.04 5.14 -26.70
N ARG A 3 10.23 4.19 -26.20
CA ARG A 3 9.09 4.53 -25.34
C ARG A 3 9.67 5.01 -24.02
N SER A 4 9.31 6.23 -23.64
CA SER A 4 9.80 6.97 -22.50
C SER A 4 10.00 6.11 -21.27
N ALA A 5 11.26 5.98 -20.84
CA ALA A 5 11.60 5.62 -19.48
C ALA A 5 11.02 6.70 -18.57
N ARG A 6 9.91 6.39 -17.89
CA ARG A 6 9.48 7.13 -16.71
C ARG A 6 10.24 6.54 -15.52
N ASP A 7 11.49 6.96 -15.44
CA ASP A 7 12.26 6.98 -14.20
C ASP A 7 11.67 8.13 -13.36
N GLY A 8 11.09 7.82 -12.20
CA GLY A 8 10.30 8.76 -11.42
C GLY A 8 9.50 8.06 -10.33
N SER A 9 10.21 7.74 -9.26
CA SER A 9 9.72 7.13 -8.02
C SER A 9 8.77 8.07 -7.28
N GLU A 10 7.53 8.20 -7.76
CA GLU A 10 6.48 8.96 -7.10
C GLU A 10 5.22 8.10 -7.15
N HIS A 11 4.80 7.64 -5.98
CA HIS A 11 3.64 6.79 -5.82
C HIS A 11 2.43 7.48 -6.46
N ASP A 12 2.01 6.98 -7.63
CA ASP A 12 0.85 7.50 -8.36
C ASP A 12 -0.38 7.35 -7.45
N GLU A 13 -0.88 8.46 -6.90
CA GLU A 13 -1.96 8.44 -5.91
C GLU A 13 -3.28 7.94 -6.49
N SER A 14 -3.35 7.70 -7.80
CA SER A 14 -4.50 7.12 -8.51
C SER A 14 -4.29 5.65 -8.87
N ALA A 15 -3.06 5.13 -8.81
CA ALA A 15 -2.77 3.73 -9.10
C ALA A 15 -3.36 2.82 -8.01
N GLU A 16 -3.93 1.70 -8.44
CA GLU A 16 -4.48 0.71 -7.53
C GLU A 16 -3.40 -0.23 -7.03
N TYR A 17 -3.41 -0.48 -5.73
CA TYR A 17 -2.54 -1.42 -5.06
C TYR A 17 -3.37 -2.43 -4.28
N VAL A 18 -2.77 -3.59 -4.05
CA VAL A 18 -3.27 -4.61 -3.14
C VAL A 18 -2.23 -4.88 -2.06
N VAL A 19 -2.68 -4.98 -0.81
CA VAL A 19 -1.86 -5.44 0.30
C VAL A 19 -2.58 -6.59 0.98
N ARG A 20 -1.82 -7.65 1.29
CA ARG A 20 -2.29 -8.82 2.02
C ARG A 20 -1.51 -8.92 3.32
N CYS A 21 -2.23 -8.95 4.44
CA CYS A 21 -1.68 -9.23 5.75
C CYS A 21 -1.66 -10.74 5.98
N GLU A 22 -0.68 -11.21 6.74
CA GLU A 22 -0.52 -12.64 7.07
C GLU A 22 -1.71 -13.22 7.86
N CYS A 23 -2.47 -12.37 8.55
CA CYS A 23 -3.70 -12.75 9.26
C CYS A 23 -4.90 -12.99 8.32
N GLY A 24 -4.74 -12.79 7.01
CA GLY A 24 -5.78 -12.96 5.99
C GLY A 24 -6.53 -11.68 5.61
N TYR A 25 -6.25 -10.54 6.26
CA TYR A 25 -6.81 -9.24 5.88
C TYR A 25 -6.24 -8.78 4.53
N GLU A 26 -7.11 -8.36 3.61
CA GLU A 26 -6.75 -7.80 2.31
C GLU A 26 -7.41 -6.44 2.13
N VAL A 27 -6.64 -5.47 1.63
CA VAL A 27 -7.17 -4.17 1.18
C VAL A 27 -6.70 -3.89 -0.24
N ARG A 28 -7.57 -3.25 -1.01
CA ARG A 28 -7.31 -2.83 -2.39
C ARG A 28 -7.72 -1.38 -2.58
N GLY A 29 -6.91 -0.63 -3.31
CA GLY A 29 -7.22 0.75 -3.67
C GLY A 29 -5.97 1.62 -3.81
N PRO A 30 -6.16 2.95 -3.94
CA PRO A 30 -5.03 3.88 -4.00
C PRO A 30 -4.31 3.95 -2.66
N ILE A 31 -3.08 4.47 -2.68
CA ILE A 31 -2.25 4.57 -1.48
C ILE A 31 -2.91 5.38 -0.36
N GLY A 32 -3.65 6.43 -0.73
CA GLY A 32 -4.44 7.22 0.21
C GLY A 32 -5.53 6.42 0.94
N THR A 33 -5.94 5.27 0.41
CA THR A 33 -6.89 4.36 1.03
C THR A 33 -6.20 3.22 1.78
N ILE A 34 -5.21 2.56 1.16
CA ILE A 34 -4.60 1.36 1.76
C ILE A 34 -3.79 1.68 3.02
N VAL A 35 -3.11 2.84 3.06
CA VAL A 35 -2.26 3.23 4.19
C VAL A 35 -3.08 3.40 5.47
N PRO A 36 -4.09 4.29 5.53
CA PRO A 36 -4.88 4.42 6.75
C PRO A 36 -5.60 3.13 7.12
N ALA A 37 -6.09 2.36 6.15
CA ALA A 37 -6.78 1.09 6.41
C ALA A 37 -5.87 0.06 7.11
N LEU A 38 -4.60 -0.06 6.70
CA LEU A 38 -3.65 -0.96 7.35
C LEU A 38 -3.10 -0.46 8.67
N GLN A 39 -3.00 0.85 8.84
CA GLN A 39 -2.62 1.42 10.14
C GLN A 39 -3.70 1.17 11.17
N ASP A 40 -4.96 1.40 10.80
CA ASP A 40 -6.13 1.11 11.61
C ASP A 40 -6.22 -0.39 11.92
N HIS A 41 -6.18 -1.25 10.90
CA HIS A 41 -6.16 -2.70 11.09
C HIS A 41 -5.02 -3.19 11.99
N GLY A 42 -3.79 -2.70 11.78
CA GLY A 42 -2.64 -3.07 12.60
C GLY A 42 -2.84 -2.68 14.07
N HIS A 43 -3.41 -1.50 14.32
CA HIS A 43 -3.70 -1.04 15.67
C HIS A 43 -4.86 -1.83 16.30
N GLU A 44 -5.98 -1.98 15.62
CA GLU A 44 -7.18 -2.62 16.18
C GLU A 44 -7.04 -4.14 16.34
N ALA A 45 -6.47 -4.83 15.35
CA ALA A 45 -6.37 -6.29 15.35
C ALA A 45 -5.13 -6.81 16.08
N HIS A 46 -4.06 -6.01 16.12
CA HIS A 46 -2.74 -6.47 16.58
C HIS A 46 -2.08 -5.55 17.61
N ASN A 47 -2.71 -4.43 18.00
CA ASN A 47 -2.12 -3.39 18.85
C ASN A 47 -0.74 -2.94 18.34
N MET A 48 -0.59 -2.94 17.01
CA MET A 48 0.65 -2.65 16.29
C MET A 48 0.54 -1.30 15.58
N GLN A 49 1.55 -0.44 15.72
CA GLN A 49 1.66 0.76 14.90
C GLN A 49 2.41 0.42 13.61
N VAL A 50 1.68 0.51 12.50
CA VAL A 50 2.24 0.30 11.15
C VAL A 50 2.60 1.67 10.56
N THR A 51 3.77 1.78 9.93
CA THR A 51 4.16 3.01 9.23
C THR A 51 3.72 3.00 7.78
N ARG A 52 3.57 4.18 7.17
CA ARG A 52 3.28 4.31 5.73
C ARG A 52 4.31 3.54 4.90
N GLU A 53 5.59 3.68 5.19
CA GLU A 53 6.67 2.98 4.49
C GLU A 53 6.53 1.46 4.56
N LYS A 54 6.13 0.93 5.73
CA LYS A 54 5.90 -0.50 5.90
C LYS A 54 4.72 -0.99 5.05
N VAL A 55 3.62 -0.24 5.00
CA VAL A 55 2.48 -0.55 4.12
C VAL A 55 2.92 -0.56 2.66
N LEU A 56 3.66 0.46 2.25
CA LEU A 56 4.14 0.61 0.88
C LEU A 56 5.12 -0.50 0.46
N ALA A 57 5.96 -0.98 1.38
CA ALA A 57 6.84 -2.12 1.15
C ALA A 57 6.08 -3.45 0.97
N MET A 58 4.82 -3.53 1.44
CA MET A 58 3.94 -4.69 1.28
C MET A 58 2.98 -4.55 0.09
N ALA A 59 2.83 -3.33 -0.45
CA ALA A 59 1.91 -3.02 -1.52
C ALA A 59 2.41 -3.57 -2.86
N GLN A 60 1.53 -4.27 -3.54
CA GLN A 60 1.74 -4.75 -4.89
C GLN A 60 0.78 -4.00 -5.82
N PRO A 61 1.19 -3.64 -7.05
CA PRO A 61 0.25 -3.12 -8.04
C PRO A 61 -0.87 -4.14 -8.27
N ALA A 62 -2.11 -3.64 -8.34
CA ALA A 62 -3.32 -4.46 -8.48
C ALA A 62 -3.48 -5.07 -9.88
#